data_AF-A0A2E4QJW7-F1
#
_entry.id   AF-A0A2E4QJW7-F1
#
_cell.length_a   1.000
_cell.length_b   1.000
_cell.length_c   1.000
_cell.angle_alpha   90.00
_cell.angle_beta   90.00
_cell.angle_gamma   90.00
#
_symmetry.space_group_name_H-M   'P 1'
#
loop_
_entity.id
_entity.type
_entity.pdbx_description
1 polymer ?
#
loop_
_entity_poly.entity_id
_entity_poly.type
_entity_poly.pdbx_seq_one_letter_code
_entity_poly.pdbx_strand_id
1 'polypeptide(L)'
;MQKRGMVFLALILLFSVGFASAENSQIIDLDENEGETVIVTVDSTNLRFSPDSITLNEGDTVRFFWDGQLLAHNAVEDNALFDSGDPETSVDYSYTFAIGENGTYQYVCEPHEAFGMVGTIIVNPLPVNDTESPEPPPSNNDEGDENVSMMDGLISFIWFTPWFIGMFVLVGYLTTRKEHYHLGVILEEEADIEATPSSSEEGNTLIESYRARVLTLCALYVAQGIPWGFITVTFVTYLAVEGVSAGQLAFLLTLGTLPWSVKFLWGPIIDRYQFPEMGKRRPWILIAQSGMIVILSSMLLIPNMSSNVNLVGIMFLVYNIFTALQDVSTDALAVDVLKPHEFEKVNSYMFTSKAVGGIIGGAGLGTIIGFVGIKGAIVLQIPILVVIMLVPLFMTERPGEKLYPWSESVGEGKTENAIEKKNFKEIFENIKIAFSFRSAQLGILLSLIISLSYFLIPVLPLLFVRELGWTEEQFNATKGGIILIVTMLGYMAGGQLGKQFGGKAIIIYSAFTTALITAFWGMNENLWSNGFFMMVIWSLQTFVWAMVSINIYSLMMRITWTEVGGTQFTGYMAMMNLSAIIGYQLTAPLVAMFDYSTLFYIAALLETVVILGAMFIDPEETRREMAKRLPE
;
A
#
# COMPACT_ATOMS: atom_id res chain seq x y z
N MET A 1 14.33 34.22 -4.61
CA MET A 1 14.25 32.82 -4.12
C MET A 1 12.96 32.10 -4.54
N GLN A 2 12.26 32.52 -5.61
CA GLN A 2 10.92 32.03 -5.95
C GLN A 2 10.86 31.16 -7.23
N LYS A 3 11.98 31.00 -7.96
CA LYS A 3 12.04 30.27 -9.25
C LYS A 3 12.60 28.84 -9.18
N ARG A 4 13.07 28.38 -8.02
CA ARG A 4 13.62 27.01 -7.85
C ARG A 4 12.60 25.97 -7.35
N GLY A 5 11.47 26.41 -6.80
CA GLY A 5 10.38 25.50 -6.38
C GLY A 5 9.46 25.04 -7.51
N MET A 6 9.31 25.83 -8.59
CA MET A 6 8.43 25.50 -9.72
C MET A 6 8.98 24.40 -10.64
N VAL A 7 10.30 24.23 -10.71
CA VAL A 7 10.92 23.20 -11.57
C VAL A 7 10.73 21.80 -10.96
N PHE A 8 10.60 21.68 -9.63
CA PHE A 8 10.36 20.41 -8.96
C PHE A 8 8.87 20.02 -8.95
N LEU A 9 7.96 21.00 -8.94
CA LEU A 9 6.51 20.76 -9.09
C LEU A 9 6.11 20.40 -10.53
N ALA A 10 6.85 20.87 -11.53
CA ALA A 10 6.61 20.57 -12.94
C ALA A 10 6.91 19.10 -13.31
N LEU A 11 7.79 18.43 -12.57
CA LEU A 11 8.06 16.99 -12.71
C LEU A 11 6.95 16.11 -12.10
N ILE A 12 6.17 16.64 -11.15
CA ILE A 12 5.05 15.93 -10.50
C ILE A 12 3.76 16.07 -11.34
N LEU A 13 3.58 17.20 -12.03
CA LEU A 13 2.40 17.45 -12.89
C LEU A 13 2.50 16.80 -14.29
N LEU A 14 3.67 16.27 -14.66
CA LEU A 14 3.85 15.50 -15.90
C LEU A 14 3.37 14.04 -15.80
N PHE A 15 2.95 13.58 -14.61
CA PHE A 15 2.42 12.22 -14.38
C PHE A 15 0.91 12.17 -14.13
N SER A 16 0.19 13.28 -14.33
CA SER A 16 -1.26 13.35 -14.18
C SER A 16 -1.95 13.79 -15.47
N VAL A 17 -1.77 13.04 -16.55
CA VAL A 17 -2.67 13.05 -17.72
C VAL A 17 -2.79 11.60 -18.20
N GLY A 18 -4.03 11.14 -18.40
CA GLY A 18 -4.47 9.75 -18.58
C GLY A 18 -3.67 8.91 -19.57
N PHE A 19 -3.77 7.58 -19.46
CA PHE A 19 -4.26 6.71 -20.54
C PHE A 19 -4.27 5.23 -20.11
N ALA A 20 -5.34 4.56 -20.58
CA ALA A 20 -5.53 3.15 -20.96
C ALA A 20 -4.84 2.03 -20.15
N SER A 21 -5.68 1.23 -19.50
CA SER A 21 -5.36 -0.09 -18.93
C SER A 21 -5.06 -1.11 -20.02
N ALA A 22 -3.87 -1.71 -19.97
CA ALA A 22 -3.59 -3.00 -20.57
C ALA A 22 -3.86 -4.08 -19.51
N GLU A 23 -4.85 -4.93 -19.73
CA GLU A 23 -5.00 -6.19 -18.99
C GLU A 23 -4.73 -7.33 -19.98
N ASN A 24 -3.65 -8.08 -19.73
CA ASN A 24 -3.43 -9.38 -20.36
C ASN A 24 -3.75 -10.44 -19.31
N SER A 25 -4.85 -11.16 -19.53
CA SER A 25 -5.24 -12.35 -18.79
C SER A 25 -4.74 -13.58 -19.52
N GLN A 26 -4.01 -14.50 -18.87
CA GLN A 26 -4.01 -15.92 -19.25
C GLN A 26 -3.57 -16.85 -18.09
N ILE A 27 -4.38 -17.89 -17.88
CA ILE A 27 -4.07 -19.28 -17.47
C ILE A 27 -5.06 -20.11 -18.34
N ILE A 28 -4.82 -21.28 -18.96
CA ILE A 28 -4.21 -22.54 -18.49
C ILE A 28 -3.89 -23.49 -19.68
N ASP A 29 -2.95 -24.40 -19.40
CA ASP A 29 -2.87 -25.84 -19.74
C ASP A 29 -2.29 -26.32 -21.09
N LEU A 30 -1.41 -27.32 -20.93
CA LEU A 30 -0.70 -28.06 -21.96
C LEU A 30 -1.56 -29.25 -22.42
N ASP A 31 -1.89 -29.30 -23.71
CA ASP A 31 -2.13 -30.55 -24.42
C ASP A 31 -1.64 -30.42 -25.87
N GLU A 32 -1.03 -31.49 -26.38
CA GLU A 32 -0.36 -31.53 -27.68
C GLU A 32 -1.37 -31.51 -28.84
N ASN A 33 -1.15 -30.59 -29.78
CA ASN A 33 -1.68 -30.57 -31.17
C ASN A 33 -3.12 -30.05 -31.42
N GLU A 34 -3.56 -29.02 -30.69
CA GLU A 34 -4.67 -28.14 -31.10
C GLU A 34 -4.16 -26.69 -31.22
N GLY A 35 -4.64 -25.93 -32.21
CA GLY A 35 -4.20 -24.55 -32.44
C GLY A 35 -4.46 -23.63 -31.24
N GLU A 36 -3.71 -22.54 -31.15
CA GLU A 36 -3.77 -21.61 -30.01
C GLU A 36 -5.16 -20.94 -29.95
N THR A 37 -5.73 -20.80 -28.75
CA THR A 37 -6.99 -20.07 -28.56
C THR A 37 -6.72 -18.70 -27.95
N VAL A 38 -7.03 -17.62 -28.69
CA VAL A 38 -6.92 -16.24 -28.21
C VAL A 38 -8.29 -15.71 -27.82
N ILE A 39 -8.39 -15.15 -26.62
CA ILE A 39 -9.65 -14.65 -26.07
C ILE A 39 -9.79 -13.14 -26.35
N VAL A 40 -10.92 -12.74 -26.91
CA VAL A 40 -11.36 -11.35 -27.06
C VAL A 40 -12.50 -11.08 -26.08
N THR A 41 -12.38 -10.03 -25.28
CA THR A 41 -13.42 -9.57 -24.35
C THR A 41 -13.85 -8.12 -24.63
N VAL A 42 -14.69 -7.54 -23.76
CA VAL A 42 -15.09 -6.13 -23.81
C VAL A 42 -14.38 -5.37 -22.69
N ASP A 43 -13.80 -4.20 -23.01
CA ASP A 43 -13.00 -3.42 -22.07
C ASP A 43 -13.81 -2.72 -20.97
N SER A 44 -13.11 -2.08 -20.03
CA SER A 44 -13.72 -1.34 -18.92
C SER A 44 -14.56 -0.12 -19.34
N THR A 45 -14.44 0.35 -20.59
CA THR A 45 -15.29 1.42 -21.14
C THR A 45 -16.62 0.91 -21.68
N ASN A 46 -16.77 -0.41 -21.81
CA ASN A 46 -17.94 -1.09 -22.36
C ASN A 46 -18.24 -0.74 -23.83
N LEU A 47 -17.26 -0.18 -24.56
CA LEU A 47 -17.45 0.28 -25.94
C LEU A 47 -16.30 -0.13 -26.86
N ARG A 48 -15.41 -1.02 -26.42
CA ARG A 48 -14.27 -1.52 -27.21
C ARG A 48 -14.00 -2.98 -26.92
N PHE A 49 -13.57 -3.70 -27.94
CA PHE A 49 -13.00 -5.04 -27.79
C PHE A 49 -11.60 -4.95 -27.15
N SER A 50 -11.23 -5.98 -26.39
CA SER A 50 -9.92 -6.11 -25.75
C SER A 50 -9.43 -7.56 -25.88
N PRO A 51 -8.36 -7.83 -26.64
CA PRO A 51 -7.64 -6.89 -27.50
C PRO A 51 -8.52 -6.36 -28.65
N ASP A 52 -8.22 -5.16 -29.17
CA ASP A 52 -8.88 -4.59 -30.36
C ASP A 52 -8.25 -5.09 -31.68
N SER A 53 -7.02 -5.61 -31.62
CA SER A 53 -6.36 -6.33 -32.72
C SER A 53 -5.67 -7.58 -32.20
N ILE A 54 -5.86 -8.70 -32.89
CA ILE A 54 -5.17 -9.97 -32.60
C ILE A 54 -4.51 -10.54 -33.85
N THR A 55 -3.43 -11.30 -33.67
CA THR A 55 -2.75 -12.05 -34.73
C THR A 55 -2.79 -13.53 -34.39
N LEU A 56 -3.23 -14.34 -35.34
CA LEU A 56 -3.40 -15.80 -35.27
C LEU A 56 -2.65 -16.46 -36.43
N ASN A 57 -2.41 -17.76 -36.35
CA ASN A 57 -2.05 -18.59 -37.49
C ASN A 57 -3.26 -19.42 -37.95
N GLU A 58 -3.24 -19.90 -39.20
CA GLU A 58 -4.22 -20.90 -39.63
C GLU A 58 -4.19 -22.11 -38.68
N GLY A 59 -5.35 -22.59 -38.27
CA GLY A 59 -5.51 -23.62 -37.23
C GLY A 59 -5.80 -23.06 -35.83
N ASP A 60 -5.52 -21.78 -35.57
CA ASP A 60 -5.79 -21.13 -34.29
C ASP A 60 -7.27 -20.69 -34.18
N THR A 61 -7.71 -20.47 -32.94
CA THR A 61 -9.09 -20.16 -32.58
C THR A 61 -9.19 -18.78 -31.94
N VAL A 62 -10.15 -17.96 -32.38
CA VAL A 62 -10.60 -16.79 -31.62
C VAL A 62 -11.79 -17.18 -30.74
N ARG A 63 -11.76 -16.81 -29.46
CA ARG A 63 -12.88 -16.97 -28.52
C ARG A 63 -13.35 -15.62 -28.02
N PHE A 64 -14.55 -15.23 -28.39
CA PHE A 64 -15.25 -14.08 -27.86
C PHE A 64 -15.90 -14.45 -26.52
N PHE A 65 -15.35 -13.92 -25.43
CA PHE A 65 -15.80 -14.25 -24.07
C PHE A 65 -15.97 -13.00 -23.20
N TRP A 66 -17.18 -12.79 -22.73
CA TRP A 66 -17.49 -11.83 -21.67
C TRP A 66 -18.69 -12.30 -20.85
N ASP A 67 -18.72 -11.91 -19.58
CA ASP A 67 -19.80 -12.23 -18.66
C ASP A 67 -20.13 -11.01 -17.80
N GLY A 68 -21.43 -10.69 -17.69
CA GLY A 68 -21.92 -9.59 -16.86
C GLY A 68 -21.55 -8.18 -17.32
N GLN A 69 -21.44 -7.94 -18.63
CA GLN A 69 -21.17 -6.60 -19.18
C GLN A 69 -22.33 -5.62 -18.93
N LEU A 70 -22.00 -4.32 -18.82
CA LEU A 70 -22.98 -3.27 -18.55
C LEU A 70 -23.96 -3.07 -19.72
N LEU A 71 -23.46 -3.21 -20.95
CA LEU A 71 -24.21 -3.16 -22.20
C LEU A 71 -24.17 -4.54 -22.88
N ALA A 72 -25.15 -4.80 -23.75
CA ALA A 72 -25.21 -6.03 -24.54
C ALA A 72 -24.30 -5.92 -25.77
N HIS A 73 -23.52 -6.97 -26.06
CA HIS A 73 -22.52 -6.98 -27.11
C HIS A 73 -22.62 -8.24 -27.97
N ASN A 74 -22.19 -8.14 -29.22
CA ASN A 74 -21.92 -9.27 -30.11
C ASN A 74 -20.65 -8.98 -30.93
N ALA A 75 -20.18 -9.98 -31.66
CA ALA A 75 -19.06 -9.89 -32.60
C ALA A 75 -19.49 -10.50 -33.94
N VAL A 76 -19.59 -9.66 -34.96
CA VAL A 76 -20.02 -10.05 -36.31
C VAL A 76 -18.96 -9.58 -37.31
N GLU A 77 -18.41 -10.51 -38.09
CA GLU A 77 -17.42 -10.20 -39.14
C GLU A 77 -18.11 -9.63 -40.39
N ASP A 78 -17.46 -8.65 -41.04
CA ASP A 78 -18.05 -7.87 -42.14
C ASP A 78 -18.55 -8.71 -43.34
N ASN A 79 -17.94 -9.86 -43.59
CA ASN A 79 -18.29 -10.80 -44.66
C ASN A 79 -19.08 -12.02 -44.15
N ALA A 80 -19.55 -11.98 -42.90
CA ALA A 80 -20.28 -13.03 -42.21
C ALA A 80 -19.54 -14.37 -42.15
N LEU A 81 -18.20 -14.35 -42.06
CA LEU A 81 -17.42 -15.56 -41.81
C LEU A 81 -17.76 -16.15 -40.43
N PHE A 82 -17.98 -15.29 -39.44
CA PHE A 82 -18.47 -15.65 -38.12
C PHE A 82 -19.43 -14.60 -37.56
N ASP A 83 -20.33 -15.05 -36.68
CA ASP A 83 -21.36 -14.24 -36.02
C ASP A 83 -21.64 -14.85 -34.64
N SER A 84 -21.42 -14.08 -33.58
CA SER A 84 -21.64 -14.53 -32.21
C SER A 84 -23.13 -14.54 -31.79
N GLY A 85 -24.05 -14.12 -32.66
CA GLY A 85 -25.50 -14.09 -32.44
C GLY A 85 -26.03 -12.72 -31.99
N ASP A 86 -27.26 -12.73 -31.46
CA ASP A 86 -27.91 -11.52 -30.92
C ASP A 86 -27.07 -10.88 -29.79
N PRO A 87 -27.05 -9.55 -29.64
CA PRO A 87 -26.30 -8.90 -28.56
C PRO A 87 -26.73 -9.33 -27.17
N GLU A 88 -25.79 -9.86 -26.38
CA GLU A 88 -26.02 -10.32 -25.01
C GLU A 88 -24.99 -9.71 -24.03
N THR A 89 -25.38 -9.61 -22.75
CA THR A 89 -24.46 -9.13 -21.70
C THR A 89 -23.42 -10.18 -21.31
N SER A 90 -23.60 -11.41 -21.79
CA SER A 90 -22.70 -12.53 -21.57
C SER A 90 -22.63 -13.35 -22.87
N VAL A 91 -21.44 -13.57 -23.41
CA VAL A 91 -21.22 -14.32 -24.66
C VAL A 91 -20.04 -15.26 -24.45
N ASP A 92 -20.15 -16.47 -24.98
CA ASP A 92 -19.08 -17.45 -25.09
C ASP A 92 -19.17 -18.11 -26.46
N TYR A 93 -18.44 -17.55 -27.43
CA TYR A 93 -18.46 -17.96 -28.83
C TYR A 93 -17.04 -18.12 -29.36
N SER A 94 -16.77 -19.19 -30.11
CA SER A 94 -15.44 -19.46 -30.67
C SER A 94 -15.51 -19.73 -32.17
N TYR A 95 -14.48 -19.30 -32.90
CA TYR A 95 -14.29 -19.60 -34.32
C TYR A 95 -12.83 -20.00 -34.59
N THR A 96 -12.62 -21.12 -35.30
CA THR A 96 -11.30 -21.64 -35.65
C THR A 96 -11.03 -21.37 -37.12
N PHE A 97 -9.90 -20.72 -37.43
CA PHE A 97 -9.52 -20.39 -38.81
C PHE A 97 -8.94 -21.62 -39.50
N ALA A 98 -9.53 -22.04 -40.61
CA ALA A 98 -9.06 -23.21 -41.35
C ALA A 98 -7.83 -22.88 -42.23
N ILE A 99 -7.12 -23.92 -42.67
CA ILE A 99 -6.06 -23.78 -43.68
C ILE A 99 -6.66 -23.21 -44.97
N GLY A 100 -6.10 -22.10 -45.47
CA GLY A 100 -6.61 -21.31 -46.58
C GLY A 100 -7.43 -20.08 -46.17
N GLU A 101 -7.62 -19.84 -44.87
CA GLU A 101 -8.26 -18.64 -44.30
C GLU A 101 -7.24 -17.61 -43.78
N ASN A 102 -6.01 -17.61 -44.29
CA ASN A 102 -5.06 -16.54 -44.02
C ASN A 102 -5.54 -15.20 -44.63
N GLY A 103 -5.54 -14.14 -43.83
CA GLY A 103 -6.12 -12.86 -44.24
C GLY A 103 -6.27 -11.87 -43.09
N THR A 104 -6.93 -10.75 -43.35
CA THR A 104 -7.28 -9.76 -42.32
C THR A 104 -8.79 -9.59 -42.29
N TYR A 105 -9.38 -9.84 -41.13
CA TYR A 105 -10.83 -9.82 -40.90
C TYR A 105 -11.17 -8.67 -39.96
N GLN A 106 -12.14 -7.84 -40.34
CA GLN A 106 -12.72 -6.82 -39.47
C GLN A 106 -14.07 -7.29 -38.98
N TYR A 107 -14.34 -7.06 -37.70
CA TYR A 107 -15.61 -7.41 -37.07
C TYR A 107 -16.09 -6.28 -36.17
N VAL A 108 -17.40 -6.20 -35.98
CA VAL A 108 -18.05 -5.11 -35.27
C VAL A 108 -18.97 -5.63 -34.16
N CYS A 109 -19.23 -4.77 -33.18
CA CYS A 109 -20.36 -4.93 -32.27
C CYS A 109 -21.52 -4.13 -32.85
N GLU A 110 -22.54 -4.79 -33.40
CA GLU A 110 -23.66 -4.15 -34.09
C GLU A 110 -24.35 -3.03 -33.29
N PRO A 111 -24.67 -3.18 -31.98
CA PRO A 111 -25.31 -2.11 -31.22
C PRO A 111 -24.38 -0.90 -30.96
N HIS A 112 -23.06 -1.06 -31.12
CA HIS A 112 -22.05 -0.05 -30.79
C HIS A 112 -21.15 0.32 -31.97
N GLU A 113 -21.45 -0.15 -33.18
CA GLU A 113 -20.71 0.13 -34.40
C GLU A 113 -20.63 1.64 -34.67
N ALA A 114 -21.73 2.36 -34.46
CA ALA A 114 -21.80 3.82 -34.61
C ALA A 114 -20.88 4.59 -33.63
N PHE A 115 -20.41 3.93 -32.57
CA PHE A 115 -19.44 4.47 -31.61
C PHE A 115 -18.01 3.99 -31.87
N GLY A 116 -17.78 3.23 -32.95
CA GLY A 116 -16.46 2.77 -33.38
C GLY A 116 -15.98 1.48 -32.71
N MET A 117 -16.90 0.65 -32.20
CA MET A 117 -16.56 -0.65 -31.61
C MET A 117 -16.27 -1.69 -32.70
N VAL A 118 -15.04 -1.63 -33.23
CA VAL A 118 -14.52 -2.47 -34.31
C VAL A 118 -13.27 -3.20 -33.80
N GLY A 119 -13.10 -4.47 -34.17
CA GLY A 119 -11.89 -5.25 -33.93
C GLY A 119 -11.28 -5.80 -35.21
N THR A 120 -10.00 -6.18 -35.15
CA THR A 120 -9.26 -6.74 -36.30
C THR A 120 -8.60 -8.07 -35.93
N ILE A 121 -8.72 -9.08 -36.81
CA ILE A 121 -8.02 -10.36 -36.70
C ILE A 121 -7.11 -10.51 -37.92
N ILE A 122 -5.82 -10.72 -37.70
CA ILE A 122 -4.84 -11.03 -38.75
C ILE A 122 -4.49 -12.51 -38.65
N VAL A 123 -4.70 -13.28 -39.71
CA VAL A 123 -4.40 -14.72 -39.76
C VAL A 123 -3.23 -14.96 -40.71
N ASN A 124 -2.13 -15.48 -40.18
CA ASN A 124 -0.94 -15.85 -40.93
C ASN A 124 -1.06 -17.28 -41.49
N PRO A 125 -0.49 -17.57 -42.67
CA PRO A 125 -0.48 -18.93 -43.21
C PRO A 125 0.38 -19.86 -42.34
N LEU A 126 -0.02 -21.14 -42.23
CA LEU A 126 0.77 -22.14 -41.51
C LEU A 126 2.16 -22.32 -42.16
N PRO A 127 3.26 -22.36 -41.37
CA PRO A 127 4.59 -22.62 -41.91
C PRO A 127 4.67 -24.03 -42.49
N VAL A 128 4.98 -24.13 -43.79
CA VAL A 128 5.20 -25.40 -44.48
C VAL A 128 6.56 -25.95 -44.04
N ASN A 129 6.57 -27.05 -43.29
CA ASN A 129 7.79 -27.72 -42.87
C ASN A 129 8.28 -28.65 -43.99
N ASP A 130 9.10 -28.12 -44.91
CA ASP A 130 9.74 -28.91 -45.97
C ASP A 130 10.86 -29.78 -45.39
N THR A 131 10.54 -31.01 -44.97
CA THR A 131 11.54 -32.03 -44.64
C THR A 131 11.88 -32.89 -45.86
N GLU A 132 13.05 -32.68 -46.50
CA GLU A 132 13.93 -33.76 -46.99
C GLU A 132 15.25 -33.24 -47.60
N SER A 133 16.37 -33.84 -47.17
CA SER A 133 17.73 -33.96 -47.81
C SER A 133 18.92 -33.27 -47.09
N PRO A 134 20.13 -33.88 -47.07
CA PRO A 134 21.06 -33.85 -45.93
C PRO A 134 22.15 -32.77 -45.97
N GLU A 135 22.65 -32.42 -44.78
CA GLU A 135 23.64 -31.38 -44.45
C GLU A 135 24.96 -31.38 -45.26
N PRO A 136 25.53 -30.18 -45.50
CA PRO A 136 26.98 -29.96 -45.57
C PRO A 136 27.49 -28.98 -44.46
N PRO A 137 28.83 -28.88 -44.25
CA PRO A 137 29.46 -28.62 -42.94
C PRO A 137 29.61 -27.12 -42.60
N PRO A 138 30.06 -26.74 -41.39
CA PRO A 138 29.68 -25.48 -40.77
C PRO A 138 30.45 -24.29 -41.39
N SER A 139 29.71 -23.22 -41.71
CA SER A 139 30.30 -21.92 -42.01
C SER A 139 29.51 -20.81 -41.34
N ASN A 140 30.22 -20.03 -40.53
CA ASN A 140 29.77 -18.81 -39.88
C ASN A 140 29.09 -17.84 -40.86
N ASN A 141 27.89 -17.36 -40.50
CA ASN A 141 27.57 -15.96 -40.18
C ASN A 141 26.05 -15.78 -40.10
N ASP A 142 25.64 -15.06 -39.05
CA ASP A 142 24.34 -14.47 -38.70
C ASP A 142 23.21 -14.45 -39.74
N GLU A 143 22.01 -14.87 -39.34
CA GLU A 143 20.85 -13.98 -39.07
C GLU A 143 19.55 -14.78 -38.80
N GLY A 144 18.95 -14.56 -37.61
CA GLY A 144 17.49 -14.53 -37.42
C GLY A 144 16.71 -15.81 -37.08
N ASP A 145 16.91 -16.39 -35.89
CA ASP A 145 15.83 -17.13 -35.21
C ASP A 145 14.88 -16.10 -34.59
N GLU A 146 13.66 -15.96 -35.13
CA GLU A 146 12.56 -15.25 -34.48
C GLU A 146 12.00 -16.10 -33.33
N ASN A 147 12.79 -16.26 -32.28
CA ASN A 147 12.23 -16.36 -30.95
C ASN A 147 11.70 -14.98 -30.60
N VAL A 148 10.42 -14.87 -30.23
CA VAL A 148 9.79 -13.68 -29.65
C VAL A 148 10.81 -13.00 -28.75
N SER A 149 11.23 -11.81 -29.15
CA SER A 149 12.39 -11.16 -28.56
C SER A 149 12.18 -10.99 -27.06
N MET A 150 13.09 -11.61 -26.30
CA MET A 150 13.42 -11.20 -24.95
C MET A 150 13.49 -9.67 -24.93
N MET A 151 12.79 -9.07 -23.97
CA MET A 151 12.71 -7.63 -23.76
C MET A 151 14.10 -6.98 -23.90
N ASP A 152 14.32 -6.25 -25.00
CA ASP A 152 15.54 -5.47 -25.31
C ASP A 152 15.70 -4.22 -24.40
N GLY A 153 15.20 -4.32 -23.16
CA GLY A 153 15.22 -3.28 -22.14
C GLY A 153 16.44 -3.30 -21.22
N LEU A 154 17.40 -4.19 -21.46
CA LEU A 154 18.57 -4.38 -20.60
C LEU A 154 19.44 -3.12 -20.55
N ILE A 155 19.29 -2.34 -19.48
CA ILE A 155 20.25 -1.28 -19.16
C ILE A 155 21.39 -1.92 -18.39
N SER A 156 22.55 -2.00 -19.04
CA SER A 156 23.77 -2.49 -18.39
C SER A 156 24.02 -1.76 -17.07
N PHE A 157 24.36 -2.52 -16.02
CA PHE A 157 24.71 -2.01 -14.69
C PHE A 157 25.76 -0.89 -14.73
N ILE A 158 26.62 -0.86 -15.77
CA ILE A 158 27.63 0.18 -15.93
C ILE A 158 27.03 1.60 -15.96
N TRP A 159 25.81 1.75 -16.48
CA TRP A 159 25.07 3.02 -16.50
C TRP A 159 24.59 3.47 -15.12
N PHE A 160 24.48 2.54 -14.17
CA PHE A 160 24.16 2.83 -12.78
C PHE A 160 25.41 3.13 -11.94
N THR A 161 26.62 2.95 -12.46
CA THR A 161 27.88 3.23 -11.71
C THR A 161 28.02 4.68 -11.25
N PRO A 162 27.63 5.74 -12.02
CA PRO A 162 27.69 7.10 -11.51
C PRO A 162 26.74 7.33 -10.34
N TRP A 163 25.55 6.72 -10.37
CA TRP A 163 24.62 6.74 -9.25
C TRP A 163 25.21 6.02 -8.04
N PHE A 164 25.80 4.85 -8.22
CA PHE A 164 26.41 4.07 -7.15
C PHE A 164 27.54 4.86 -6.46
N ILE A 165 28.47 5.41 -7.24
CA ILE A 165 29.56 6.26 -6.72
C ILE A 165 28.97 7.51 -6.03
N GLY A 166 28.01 8.17 -6.66
CA GLY A 166 27.33 9.35 -6.11
C GLY A 166 26.66 9.06 -4.77
N MET A 167 26.07 7.88 -4.61
CA MET A 167 25.42 7.45 -3.37
C MET A 167 26.43 7.27 -2.23
N PHE A 168 27.57 6.61 -2.46
CA PHE A 168 28.64 6.48 -1.46
C PHE A 168 29.23 7.84 -1.08
N VAL A 169 29.48 8.70 -2.07
CA VAL A 169 29.99 10.06 -1.84
C VAL A 169 28.99 10.88 -1.03
N LEU A 170 27.70 10.80 -1.36
CA LEU A 170 26.63 11.49 -0.64
C LEU A 170 26.56 11.04 0.81
N VAL A 171 26.47 9.74 1.07
CA VAL A 171 26.38 9.20 2.45
C VAL A 171 27.66 9.48 3.24
N GLY A 172 28.82 9.39 2.61
CA GLY A 172 30.10 9.81 3.21
C GLY A 172 30.11 11.30 3.56
N TYR A 173 29.63 12.16 2.67
CA TYR A 173 29.50 13.60 2.90
C TYR A 173 28.52 13.91 4.04
N LEU A 174 27.37 13.25 4.09
CA LEU A 174 26.40 13.39 5.16
C LEU A 174 26.98 12.95 6.51
N THR A 175 27.70 11.83 6.53
CA THR A 175 28.34 11.28 7.73
C THR A 175 29.41 12.21 8.29
N THR A 176 30.23 12.82 7.42
CA THR A 176 31.25 13.80 7.85
C THR A 176 30.63 15.11 8.35
N ARG A 177 29.36 15.40 8.03
CA ARG A 177 28.62 16.60 8.46
C ARG A 177 27.41 16.26 9.33
N LYS A 178 27.54 15.24 10.18
CA LYS A 178 26.45 14.70 11.01
C LYS A 178 25.71 15.76 11.84
N GLU A 179 26.40 16.78 12.35
CA GLU A 179 25.79 17.85 13.16
C GLU A 179 24.92 18.78 12.30
N HIS A 180 25.42 19.21 11.13
CA HIS A 180 24.68 20.09 10.23
C HIS A 180 23.40 19.46 9.70
N TYR A 181 23.40 18.14 9.53
CA TYR A 181 22.24 17.39 9.06
C TYR A 181 21.41 16.77 10.18
N HIS A 182 21.66 17.11 11.45
CA HIS A 182 20.90 16.60 12.60
C HIS A 182 20.85 15.06 12.66
N LEU A 183 21.92 14.38 12.23
CA LEU A 183 21.94 12.91 12.15
C LEU A 183 22.03 12.26 13.54
N GLY A 184 22.80 12.86 14.44
CA GLY A 184 22.98 12.37 15.82
C GLY A 184 22.02 13.00 16.82
N VAL A 185 20.91 13.61 16.40
CA VAL A 185 19.92 14.15 17.33
C VAL A 185 19.25 12.97 18.04
N ILE A 186 19.82 12.64 19.18
CA ILE A 186 19.29 11.74 20.19
C ILE A 186 18.95 12.68 21.35
N LEU A 187 17.67 12.82 21.69
CA LEU A 187 17.26 13.64 22.83
C LEU A 187 17.55 12.88 24.13
N GLU A 188 18.83 12.73 24.48
CA GLU A 188 19.26 12.08 25.72
C GLU A 188 19.92 13.02 26.76
N GLU A 189 20.06 14.34 26.53
CA GLU A 189 20.92 15.15 27.45
C GLU A 189 20.33 16.38 28.18
N GLU A 190 19.01 16.58 28.25
CA GLU A 190 18.44 17.60 29.16
C GLU A 190 17.42 17.07 30.18
N ALA A 191 17.19 15.76 30.26
CA ALA A 191 16.33 15.17 31.28
C ALA A 191 17.09 14.71 32.54
N ASP A 192 18.42 14.56 32.48
CA ASP A 192 19.21 13.92 33.55
C ASP A 192 20.04 14.88 34.43
N ILE A 193 19.93 16.21 34.24
CA ILE A 193 20.67 17.18 35.09
C ILE A 193 19.83 17.75 36.25
N GLU A 194 18.51 17.56 36.28
CA GLU A 194 17.68 17.89 37.46
C GLU A 194 16.63 16.82 37.83
N ALA A 195 16.79 15.58 37.35
CA ALA A 195 15.98 14.47 37.84
C ALA A 195 16.52 13.99 39.19
N THR A 196 16.09 14.64 40.27
CA THR A 196 15.82 13.87 41.49
C THR A 196 14.91 12.70 41.08
N PRO A 197 15.23 11.44 41.41
CA PRO A 197 14.38 10.31 41.06
C PRO A 197 13.12 10.38 41.96
N SER A 198 12.15 11.20 41.56
CA SER A 198 10.90 11.39 42.27
C SER A 198 9.76 11.71 41.29
N SER A 199 9.45 10.78 40.41
CA SER A 199 8.04 10.52 40.08
C SER A 199 7.92 9.04 39.77
N SER A 200 7.11 8.36 40.57
CA SER A 200 6.86 6.94 40.44
C SER A 200 6.24 6.63 39.08
N GLU A 201 6.46 5.40 38.59
CA GLU A 201 5.71 4.80 37.47
C GLU A 201 4.18 4.65 37.77
N GLU A 202 3.63 5.39 38.74
CA GLU A 202 2.30 5.22 39.36
C GLU A 202 1.29 6.29 38.91
N GLY A 203 1.50 6.90 37.74
CA GLY A 203 0.46 7.71 37.10
C GLY A 203 -0.69 6.84 36.58
N ASN A 204 -1.93 7.30 36.73
CA ASN A 204 -3.11 6.58 36.21
C ASN A 204 -3.48 7.01 34.77
N THR A 205 -2.74 7.96 34.19
CA THR A 205 -3.07 8.59 32.92
C THR A 205 -2.02 8.32 31.83
N LEU A 206 -2.40 8.49 30.56
CA LEU A 206 -1.51 8.25 29.43
C LEU A 206 -0.34 9.24 29.36
N ILE A 207 -0.46 10.46 29.88
CA ILE A 207 0.69 11.39 29.94
C ILE A 207 1.69 10.99 31.03
N GLU A 208 1.19 10.57 32.20
CA GLU A 208 2.04 10.28 33.35
C GLU A 208 2.73 8.91 33.24
N SER A 209 2.01 7.88 32.81
CA SER A 209 2.53 6.50 32.79
C SER A 209 2.96 6.04 31.41
N TYR A 210 4.26 5.77 31.25
CA TYR A 210 4.83 5.16 30.04
C TYR A 210 4.17 3.81 29.72
N ARG A 211 3.94 2.98 30.74
CA ARG A 211 3.33 1.64 30.56
C ARG A 211 1.91 1.74 30.06
N ALA A 212 1.09 2.61 30.67
CA ALA A 212 -0.29 2.84 30.24
C ALA A 212 -0.34 3.37 28.80
N ARG A 213 0.52 4.33 28.47
CA ARG A 213 0.67 4.90 27.12
C ARG A 213 1.00 3.84 26.07
N VAL A 214 2.08 3.07 26.28
CA VAL A 214 2.51 2.05 25.33
C VAL A 214 1.48 0.94 25.18
N LEU A 215 0.95 0.42 26.29
CA LEU A 215 -0.05 -0.65 26.26
C LEU A 215 -1.31 -0.22 25.51
N THR A 216 -1.79 1.00 25.77
CA THR A 216 -2.98 1.56 25.11
C THR A 216 -2.75 1.71 23.61
N LEU A 217 -1.67 2.35 23.19
CA LEU A 217 -1.38 2.55 21.77
C LEU A 217 -1.19 1.22 21.02
N CYS A 218 -0.48 0.26 21.63
CA CYS A 218 -0.30 -1.07 21.03
C CYS A 218 -1.63 -1.82 20.91
N ALA A 219 -2.46 -1.83 21.96
CA ALA A 219 -3.77 -2.50 21.92
C ALA A 219 -4.67 -1.90 20.83
N LEU A 220 -4.69 -0.57 20.71
CA LEU A 220 -5.44 0.12 19.65
C LEU A 220 -4.91 -0.23 18.25
N TYR A 221 -3.58 -0.32 18.06
CA TYR A 221 -3.00 -0.75 16.79
C TYR A 221 -3.30 -2.22 16.46
N VAL A 222 -3.37 -3.13 17.44
CA VAL A 222 -3.90 -4.49 17.23
C VAL A 222 -5.34 -4.43 16.70
N ALA A 223 -6.19 -3.58 17.30
CA ALA A 223 -7.57 -3.41 16.85
C ALA A 223 -7.70 -2.82 15.44
N GLN A 224 -6.68 -2.14 14.92
CA GLN A 224 -6.65 -1.71 13.51
C GLN A 224 -6.23 -2.86 12.58
N GLY A 225 -5.26 -3.67 13.01
CA GLY A 225 -4.70 -4.77 12.22
C GLY A 225 -5.71 -5.89 11.96
N ILE A 226 -6.52 -6.26 12.96
CA ILE A 226 -7.52 -7.33 12.85
C ILE A 226 -8.52 -7.07 11.71
N PRO A 227 -9.22 -5.92 11.66
CA PRO A 227 -10.07 -5.52 10.54
C PRO A 227 -9.37 -5.64 9.19
N TRP A 228 -8.13 -5.15 9.11
CA TRP A 228 -7.36 -5.12 7.87
C TRP A 228 -7.05 -6.52 7.35
N GLY A 229 -6.50 -7.39 8.21
CA GLY A 229 -6.19 -8.77 7.84
C GLY A 229 -7.44 -9.58 7.51
N PHE A 230 -8.52 -9.38 8.27
CA PHE A 230 -9.79 -10.06 8.03
C PHE A 230 -10.36 -9.72 6.66
N ILE A 231 -10.35 -8.46 6.26
CA ILE A 231 -10.92 -8.05 4.97
C ILE A 231 -10.04 -8.48 3.81
N THR A 232 -8.74 -8.16 3.88
CA THR A 232 -7.82 -8.34 2.75
C THR A 232 -7.48 -9.79 2.47
N VAL A 233 -7.61 -10.67 3.48
CA VAL A 233 -7.29 -12.09 3.36
C VAL A 233 -8.55 -12.93 3.61
N THR A 234 -8.99 -13.02 4.86
CA THR A 234 -10.02 -13.98 5.28
C THR A 234 -11.33 -13.88 4.52
N PHE A 235 -11.88 -12.67 4.44
CA PHE A 235 -13.23 -12.44 3.93
C PHE A 235 -13.31 -12.59 2.42
N VAL A 236 -12.31 -12.05 1.71
CA VAL A 236 -12.20 -12.16 0.25
C VAL A 236 -11.97 -13.60 -0.17
N THR A 237 -11.07 -14.33 0.52
CA THR A 237 -10.87 -15.76 0.26
C THR A 237 -12.15 -16.56 0.51
N TYR A 238 -12.89 -16.28 1.59
CA TYR A 238 -14.17 -16.93 1.86
C TYR A 238 -15.17 -16.73 0.71
N LEU A 239 -15.36 -15.49 0.26
CA LEU A 239 -16.31 -15.22 -0.83
C LEU A 239 -15.87 -15.80 -2.17
N ALA A 240 -14.57 -15.85 -2.45
CA ALA A 240 -14.05 -16.52 -3.64
C ALA A 240 -14.39 -18.02 -3.63
N VAL A 241 -14.23 -18.70 -2.49
CA VAL A 241 -14.60 -20.11 -2.33
C VAL A 241 -16.11 -20.33 -2.47
N GLU A 242 -16.93 -19.37 -2.06
CA GLU A 242 -18.38 -19.38 -2.25
C GLU A 242 -18.82 -19.06 -3.70
N GLY A 243 -17.87 -18.87 -4.62
CA GLY A 243 -18.14 -18.65 -6.04
C GLY A 243 -18.52 -17.21 -6.41
N VAL A 244 -18.23 -16.23 -5.56
CA VAL A 244 -18.42 -14.81 -5.89
C VAL A 244 -17.46 -14.41 -7.01
N SER A 245 -17.95 -13.70 -8.03
CA SER A 245 -17.16 -13.36 -9.22
C SER A 245 -15.98 -12.44 -8.88
N ALA A 246 -14.92 -12.52 -9.68
CA ALA A 246 -13.72 -11.71 -9.51
C ALA A 246 -14.03 -10.20 -9.49
N GLY A 247 -14.93 -9.73 -10.37
CA GLY A 247 -15.36 -8.32 -10.40
C GLY A 247 -16.05 -7.89 -9.10
N GLN A 248 -16.88 -8.75 -8.50
CA GLN A 248 -17.52 -8.48 -7.21
C GLN A 248 -16.52 -8.48 -6.04
N LEU A 249 -15.53 -9.37 -6.06
CA LEU A 249 -14.45 -9.37 -5.07
C LEU A 249 -13.59 -8.09 -5.15
N ALA A 250 -13.24 -7.66 -6.36
CA ALA A 250 -12.52 -6.41 -6.61
C ALA A 250 -13.32 -5.19 -6.11
N PHE A 251 -14.63 -5.17 -6.35
CA PHE A 251 -15.52 -4.14 -5.81
C PHE A 251 -15.52 -4.12 -4.27
N LEU A 252 -15.61 -5.28 -3.62
CA LEU A 252 -15.55 -5.37 -2.15
C LEU A 252 -14.21 -4.91 -1.57
N LEU A 253 -13.10 -5.29 -2.18
CA LEU A 253 -11.76 -4.83 -1.81
C LEU A 253 -11.65 -3.31 -1.94
N THR A 254 -12.20 -2.74 -3.01
CA THR A 254 -12.23 -1.29 -3.23
C THR A 254 -13.03 -0.59 -2.14
N LEU A 255 -14.24 -1.07 -1.81
CA LEU A 255 -15.05 -0.52 -0.72
C LEU A 255 -14.39 -0.66 0.65
N GLY A 256 -13.67 -1.76 0.89
CA GLY A 256 -12.93 -1.98 2.13
C GLY A 256 -11.72 -1.06 2.28
N THR A 257 -11.05 -0.71 1.18
CA THR A 257 -9.82 0.09 1.21
C THR A 257 -10.07 1.59 1.04
N LEU A 258 -11.14 2.00 0.35
CA LEU A 258 -11.46 3.40 0.06
C LEU A 258 -11.43 4.34 1.30
N PRO A 259 -12.02 3.98 2.47
CA PRO A 259 -11.98 4.85 3.64
C PRO A 259 -10.56 5.18 4.14
N TRP A 260 -9.60 4.29 3.93
CA TRP A 260 -8.19 4.50 4.30
C TRP A 260 -7.51 5.55 3.42
N SER A 261 -7.94 5.70 2.17
CA SER A 261 -7.41 6.69 1.23
C SER A 261 -7.94 8.09 1.53
N VAL A 262 -9.19 8.21 1.98
CA VAL A 262 -9.83 9.51 2.29
C VAL A 262 -9.76 9.88 3.78
N LYS A 263 -9.04 9.10 4.60
CA LYS A 263 -8.97 9.29 6.06
C LYS A 263 -8.46 10.67 6.49
N PHE A 264 -7.74 11.38 5.64
CA PHE A 264 -7.29 12.76 5.89
C PHE A 264 -8.45 13.74 6.13
N LEU A 265 -9.66 13.42 5.67
CA LEU A 265 -10.87 14.20 5.93
C LEU A 265 -11.26 14.18 7.42
N TRP A 266 -10.90 13.14 8.17
CA TRP A 266 -11.18 13.05 9.60
C TRP A 266 -10.39 14.04 10.43
N GLY A 267 -9.15 14.36 10.03
CA GLY A 267 -8.24 15.24 10.77
C GLY A 267 -8.90 16.57 11.20
N PRO A 268 -9.43 17.38 10.27
CA PRO A 268 -10.08 18.64 10.62
C PRO A 268 -11.34 18.47 11.49
N ILE A 269 -12.05 17.34 11.35
CA ILE A 269 -13.25 17.05 12.14
C ILE A 269 -12.87 16.76 13.59
N ILE A 270 -11.89 15.88 13.81
CA ILE A 270 -11.43 15.51 15.15
C ILE A 270 -10.68 16.65 15.86
N ASP A 271 -9.99 17.51 15.10
CA ASP A 271 -9.31 18.68 15.65
C ASP A 271 -10.33 19.78 16.03
N ARG A 272 -11.48 19.84 15.35
CA ARG A 272 -12.56 20.81 15.66
C ARG A 272 -13.41 20.39 16.84
N TYR A 273 -13.90 19.17 16.82
CA TYR A 273 -14.91 18.69 17.75
C TYR A 273 -14.21 17.87 18.84
N GLN A 274 -13.75 18.57 19.87
CA GLN A 274 -13.07 17.97 21.02
C GLN A 274 -14.01 17.93 22.22
N PHE A 275 -13.81 16.96 23.11
CA PHE A 275 -14.50 16.87 24.40
C PHE A 275 -13.48 16.90 25.53
N PRO A 276 -12.89 18.08 25.85
CA PRO A 276 -11.73 18.20 26.73
C PRO A 276 -11.91 17.56 28.10
N GLU A 277 -13.13 17.55 28.63
CA GLU A 277 -13.44 16.92 29.92
C GLU A 277 -13.19 15.39 29.93
N MET A 278 -13.23 14.71 28.79
CA MET A 278 -13.08 13.25 28.67
C MET A 278 -11.84 12.82 27.87
N GLY A 279 -10.95 13.76 27.56
CA GLY A 279 -9.83 13.59 26.63
C GLY A 279 -10.16 14.11 25.22
N LYS A 280 -9.13 14.59 24.51
CA LYS A 280 -9.30 15.20 23.19
C LYS A 280 -9.62 14.15 22.11
N ARG A 281 -9.06 12.94 22.23
CA ARG A 281 -9.04 11.90 21.19
C ARG A 281 -9.80 10.63 21.60
N ARG A 282 -9.77 10.28 22.88
CA ARG A 282 -10.39 9.10 23.48
C ARG A 282 -11.87 8.95 23.16
N PRO A 283 -12.72 9.98 23.24
CA PRO A 283 -14.13 9.84 22.86
C PRO A 283 -14.33 9.40 21.40
N TRP A 284 -13.51 9.90 20.47
CA TRP A 284 -13.55 9.49 19.06
C TRP A 284 -13.15 8.03 18.86
N ILE A 285 -12.14 7.56 19.61
CA ILE A 285 -11.72 6.15 19.59
C ILE A 285 -12.87 5.24 20.07
N LEU A 286 -13.55 5.61 21.16
CA LEU A 286 -14.68 4.85 21.70
C LEU A 286 -15.90 4.86 20.77
N ILE A 287 -16.20 6.00 20.15
CA ILE A 287 -17.26 6.12 19.12
C ILE A 287 -16.95 5.21 17.94
N ALA A 288 -15.71 5.23 17.45
CA ALA A 288 -15.27 4.40 16.35
C ALA A 288 -15.39 2.90 16.66
N GLN A 289 -14.91 2.47 17.82
CA GLN A 289 -15.01 1.06 18.25
C GLN A 289 -16.45 0.61 18.47
N SER A 290 -17.29 1.45 19.04
CA SER A 290 -18.72 1.18 19.18
C SER A 290 -19.40 1.02 17.81
N GLY A 291 -19.08 1.91 16.87
CA GLY A 291 -19.54 1.81 15.48
C GLY A 291 -19.12 0.50 14.81
N MET A 292 -17.85 0.12 14.94
CA MET A 292 -17.34 -1.16 14.44
C MET A 292 -18.09 -2.36 15.02
N ILE A 293 -18.33 -2.38 16.33
CA ILE A 293 -19.05 -3.48 17.01
C ILE A 293 -20.51 -3.55 16.52
N VAL A 294 -21.20 -2.42 16.40
CA VAL A 294 -22.59 -2.37 15.90
C VAL A 294 -22.68 -2.87 14.46
N ILE A 295 -21.75 -2.45 13.60
CA ILE A 295 -21.74 -2.91 12.21
C ILE A 295 -21.43 -4.40 12.10
N LEU A 296 -20.44 -4.93 12.82
CA LEU A 296 -20.19 -6.38 12.86
C LEU A 296 -21.39 -7.17 13.41
N SER A 297 -22.03 -6.66 14.47
CA SER A 297 -23.21 -7.31 15.07
C SER A 297 -24.39 -7.34 14.10
N SER A 298 -24.61 -6.27 13.34
CA SER A 298 -25.65 -6.22 12.32
C SER A 298 -25.34 -7.12 11.12
N MET A 299 -24.07 -7.33 10.76
CA MET A 299 -23.70 -8.28 9.68
C MET A 299 -24.14 -9.71 10.00
N LEU A 300 -24.24 -10.08 11.29
CA LEU A 300 -24.72 -11.41 11.71
C LEU A 300 -26.20 -11.65 11.39
N LEU A 301 -26.97 -10.58 11.19
CA LEU A 301 -28.39 -10.66 10.83
C LEU A 301 -28.60 -11.02 9.35
N ILE A 302 -27.54 -10.96 8.53
CA ILE A 302 -27.60 -11.37 7.13
C ILE A 302 -27.69 -12.90 7.06
N PRO A 303 -28.77 -13.49 6.50
CA PRO A 303 -28.93 -14.94 6.45
C PRO A 303 -27.80 -15.60 5.67
N ASN A 304 -27.54 -15.14 4.44
CA ASN A 304 -26.47 -15.60 3.56
C ASN A 304 -25.70 -14.39 3.01
N MET A 305 -24.40 -14.33 3.29
CA MET A 305 -23.54 -13.21 2.90
C MET A 305 -23.17 -13.27 1.41
N SER A 306 -22.96 -14.47 0.86
CA SER A 306 -22.67 -14.71 -0.55
C SER A 306 -23.81 -14.29 -1.49
N SER A 307 -25.07 -14.41 -1.06
CA SER A 307 -26.22 -13.98 -1.87
C SER A 307 -26.53 -12.48 -1.76
N ASN A 308 -25.88 -11.75 -0.84
CA ASN A 308 -26.17 -10.35 -0.54
C ASN A 308 -24.90 -9.48 -0.60
N VAL A 309 -24.04 -9.75 -1.59
CA VAL A 309 -22.71 -9.12 -1.75
C VAL A 309 -22.77 -7.60 -1.66
N ASN A 310 -23.76 -6.96 -2.29
CA ASN A 310 -23.90 -5.49 -2.25
C ASN A 310 -24.14 -4.94 -0.84
N LEU A 311 -25.05 -5.56 -0.08
CA LEU A 311 -25.34 -5.14 1.30
C LEU A 311 -24.11 -5.36 2.18
N VAL A 312 -23.48 -6.52 2.05
CA VAL A 312 -22.24 -6.87 2.73
C VAL A 312 -21.14 -5.85 2.43
N GLY A 313 -20.98 -5.47 1.16
CA GLY A 313 -20.04 -4.43 0.72
C GLY A 313 -20.30 -3.06 1.33
N ILE A 314 -21.56 -2.61 1.37
CA ILE A 314 -21.93 -1.35 2.03
C ILE A 314 -21.61 -1.41 3.52
N MET A 315 -21.92 -2.51 4.19
CA MET A 315 -21.59 -2.67 5.61
C MET A 315 -20.08 -2.67 5.84
N PHE A 316 -19.28 -3.24 4.94
CA PHE A 316 -17.82 -3.15 4.99
C PHE A 316 -17.32 -1.73 4.81
N LEU A 317 -17.89 -0.97 3.88
CA LEU A 317 -17.55 0.44 3.70
C LEU A 317 -17.77 1.20 5.01
N VAL A 318 -18.95 1.05 5.63
CA VAL A 318 -19.27 1.73 6.90
C VAL A 318 -18.36 1.27 8.04
N TYR A 319 -18.08 -0.02 8.14
CA TYR A 319 -17.14 -0.56 9.10
C TYR A 319 -15.73 0.02 8.95
N ASN A 320 -15.23 0.16 7.71
CA ASN A 320 -13.92 0.75 7.43
C ASN A 320 -13.89 2.26 7.64
N ILE A 321 -15.00 2.97 7.46
CA ILE A 321 -15.09 4.38 7.86
C ILE A 321 -14.82 4.54 9.36
N PHE A 322 -15.40 3.67 10.19
CA PHE A 322 -15.11 3.65 11.63
C PHE A 322 -13.69 3.17 11.93
N THR A 323 -13.18 2.18 11.21
CA THR A 323 -11.79 1.71 11.39
C THR A 323 -10.79 2.82 11.07
N ALA A 324 -10.99 3.56 9.98
CA ALA A 324 -10.17 4.71 9.59
C ALA A 324 -10.30 5.87 10.61
N LEU A 325 -11.49 6.10 11.16
CA LEU A 325 -11.68 7.09 12.23
C LEU A 325 -10.91 6.70 13.50
N GLN A 326 -10.90 5.42 13.87
CA GLN A 326 -10.12 4.92 15.00
C GLN A 326 -8.62 5.09 14.77
N ASP A 327 -8.12 4.74 13.57
CA ASP A 327 -6.73 4.89 13.15
C ASP A 327 -6.27 6.35 13.28
N VAL A 328 -7.01 7.28 12.65
CA VAL A 328 -6.71 8.72 12.71
C VAL A 328 -6.76 9.27 14.14
N SER A 329 -7.72 8.84 14.95
CA SER A 329 -7.84 9.28 16.35
C SER A 329 -6.72 8.72 17.23
N THR A 330 -6.27 7.49 16.97
CA THR A 330 -5.17 6.84 17.70
C THR A 330 -3.84 7.46 17.33
N ASP A 331 -3.63 7.77 16.05
CA ASP A 331 -2.44 8.45 15.57
C ASP A 331 -2.33 9.86 16.16
N ALA A 332 -3.45 10.60 16.16
CA ALA A 332 -3.53 11.90 16.82
C ALA A 332 -3.26 11.81 18.32
N LEU A 333 -3.80 10.78 18.99
CA LEU A 333 -3.53 10.51 20.40
C LEU A 333 -2.03 10.27 20.62
N ALA A 334 -1.38 9.47 19.80
CA ALA A 334 0.05 9.18 19.90
C ALA A 334 0.89 10.46 19.74
N VAL A 335 0.54 11.35 18.79
CA VAL A 335 1.16 12.68 18.65
C VAL A 335 1.00 13.52 19.91
N ASP A 336 -0.16 13.44 20.57
CA ASP A 336 -0.48 14.27 21.75
C ASP A 336 0.17 13.76 23.06
N VAL A 337 0.45 12.45 23.19
CA VAL A 337 0.91 11.84 24.45
C VAL A 337 2.36 11.36 24.45
N LEU A 338 2.95 11.09 23.29
CA LEU A 338 4.33 10.60 23.22
C LEU A 338 5.34 11.71 23.52
N LYS A 339 6.33 11.37 24.34
CA LYS A 339 7.46 12.27 24.57
C LYS A 339 8.41 12.22 23.38
N PRO A 340 9.19 13.28 23.10
CA PRO A 340 10.09 13.31 21.96
C PRO A 340 11.13 12.17 21.89
N HIS A 341 11.57 11.62 23.03
CA HIS A 341 12.50 10.48 23.06
C HIS A 341 11.81 9.10 22.91
N GLU A 342 10.47 9.07 22.87
CA GLU A 342 9.68 7.85 22.81
C GLU A 342 9.23 7.50 21.39
N PHE A 343 9.22 8.46 20.45
CA PHE A 343 8.64 8.29 19.11
C PHE A 343 9.13 7.03 18.40
N GLU A 344 10.45 6.85 18.25
CA GLU A 344 11.00 5.71 17.49
C GLU A 344 10.66 4.37 18.14
N LYS A 345 10.80 4.29 19.47
CA LYS A 345 10.59 3.05 20.22
C LYS A 345 9.12 2.67 20.33
N VAL A 346 8.24 3.63 20.56
CA VAL A 346 6.82 3.34 20.73
C VAL A 346 6.14 3.12 19.38
N ASN A 347 6.53 3.87 18.33
CA ASN A 347 6.04 3.60 16.98
C ASN A 347 6.39 2.17 16.53
N SER A 348 7.61 1.70 16.80
CA SER A 348 7.96 0.33 16.41
C SER A 348 7.06 -0.71 17.08
N TYR A 349 6.69 -0.52 18.35
CA TYR A 349 5.74 -1.38 19.04
C TYR A 349 4.33 -1.27 18.46
N MET A 350 3.88 -0.05 18.14
CA MET A 350 2.58 0.20 17.52
C MET A 350 2.44 -0.53 16.17
N PHE A 351 3.35 -0.30 15.23
CA PHE A 351 3.29 -0.94 13.91
C PHE A 351 3.51 -2.46 13.95
N THR A 352 4.36 -2.95 14.87
CA THR A 352 4.47 -4.39 15.15
C THR A 352 3.15 -4.96 15.66
N SER A 353 2.45 -4.25 16.55
CA SER A 353 1.14 -4.65 17.05
C SER A 353 0.07 -4.67 15.96
N LYS A 354 0.12 -3.73 15.00
CA LYS A 354 -0.75 -3.73 13.82
C LYS A 354 -0.50 -4.94 12.92
N ALA A 355 0.76 -5.32 12.71
CA ALA A 355 1.10 -6.54 11.98
C ALA A 355 0.55 -7.81 12.69
N VAL A 356 0.72 -7.91 14.02
CA VAL A 356 0.12 -8.98 14.83
C VAL A 356 -1.40 -9.04 14.66
N GLY A 357 -2.07 -7.89 14.74
CA GLY A 357 -3.50 -7.78 14.47
C GLY A 357 -3.85 -8.30 13.08
N GLY A 358 -3.07 -7.95 12.05
CA GLY A 358 -3.24 -8.45 10.68
C GLY A 358 -3.13 -9.97 10.56
N ILE A 359 -2.17 -10.60 11.24
CA ILE A 359 -2.03 -12.07 11.27
C ILE A 359 -3.26 -12.70 11.93
N ILE A 360 -3.69 -12.17 13.09
CA ILE A 360 -4.88 -12.65 13.80
C ILE A 360 -6.11 -12.54 12.89
N GLY A 361 -6.28 -11.36 12.28
CA GLY A 361 -7.40 -11.05 11.40
C GLY A 361 -7.43 -11.92 10.15
N GLY A 362 -6.29 -12.15 9.50
CA GLY A 362 -6.17 -12.89 8.23
C GLY A 362 -6.02 -14.40 8.40
N ALA A 363 -4.86 -14.85 8.88
CA ALA A 363 -4.58 -16.28 9.01
C ALA A 363 -5.37 -16.92 10.18
N GLY A 364 -5.46 -16.22 11.31
CA GLY A 364 -6.14 -16.70 12.51
C GLY A 364 -7.64 -16.90 12.28
N LEU A 365 -8.36 -15.83 11.95
CA LEU A 365 -9.80 -15.91 11.68
C LEU A 365 -10.12 -16.72 10.42
N GLY A 366 -9.26 -16.68 9.39
CA GLY A 366 -9.41 -17.50 8.19
C GLY A 366 -9.44 -19.00 8.49
N THR A 367 -8.54 -19.47 9.34
CA THR A 367 -8.53 -20.88 9.79
C THR A 367 -9.81 -21.24 10.56
N ILE A 368 -10.34 -20.30 11.33
CA ILE A 368 -11.55 -20.50 12.16
C ILE A 368 -12.81 -20.65 11.30
N ILE A 369 -12.89 -20.04 10.12
CA ILE A 369 -14.03 -20.17 9.19
C ILE A 369 -14.31 -21.64 8.87
N GLY A 370 -13.27 -22.45 8.65
CA GLY A 370 -13.44 -23.88 8.34
C GLY A 370 -14.16 -24.68 9.43
N PHE A 371 -14.15 -24.20 10.68
CA PHE A 371 -14.74 -24.89 11.83
C PHE A 371 -16.11 -24.34 12.23
N VAL A 372 -16.28 -23.00 12.23
CA VAL A 372 -17.49 -22.33 12.76
C VAL A 372 -18.21 -21.47 11.72
N GLY A 373 -17.74 -21.46 10.48
CA GLY A 373 -18.24 -20.64 9.39
C GLY A 373 -17.92 -19.15 9.55
N ILE A 374 -18.26 -18.36 8.52
CA ILE A 374 -17.97 -16.93 8.49
C ILE A 374 -18.65 -16.15 9.62
N LYS A 375 -19.88 -16.52 9.98
CA LYS A 375 -20.61 -15.92 11.10
C LYS A 375 -19.87 -16.16 12.42
N GLY A 376 -19.29 -17.34 12.62
CA GLY A 376 -18.47 -17.63 13.80
C GLY A 376 -17.21 -16.76 13.87
N ALA A 377 -16.54 -16.54 12.73
CA ALA A 377 -15.39 -15.64 12.66
C ALA A 377 -15.76 -14.17 12.97
N ILE A 378 -16.91 -13.68 12.51
CA ILE A 378 -17.41 -12.33 12.85
C ILE A 378 -17.79 -12.25 14.33
N VAL A 379 -18.48 -13.26 14.87
CA VAL A 379 -18.84 -13.33 16.30
C VAL A 379 -17.59 -13.26 17.18
N LEU A 380 -16.48 -13.89 16.78
CA LEU A 380 -15.23 -13.88 17.55
C LEU A 380 -14.54 -12.51 17.56
N GLN A 381 -14.70 -11.70 16.52
CA GLN A 381 -14.12 -10.34 16.46
C GLN A 381 -14.77 -9.39 17.47
N ILE A 382 -16.06 -9.54 17.74
CA ILE A 382 -16.81 -8.66 18.66
C ILE A 382 -16.20 -8.66 20.08
N PRO A 383 -16.01 -9.79 20.78
CA PRO A 383 -15.42 -9.80 22.11
C PRO A 383 -13.95 -9.34 22.08
N ILE A 384 -13.19 -9.60 21.01
CA ILE A 384 -11.82 -9.09 20.89
C ILE A 384 -11.82 -7.55 20.84
N LEU A 385 -12.69 -6.96 20.00
CA LEU A 385 -12.85 -5.50 19.93
C LEU A 385 -13.36 -4.92 21.25
N VAL A 386 -14.29 -5.58 21.94
CA VAL A 386 -14.76 -5.15 23.26
C VAL A 386 -13.62 -5.17 24.27
N VAL A 387 -12.81 -6.23 24.33
CA VAL A 387 -11.66 -6.33 25.23
C VAL A 387 -10.66 -5.22 24.95
N ILE A 388 -10.35 -4.93 23.68
CA ILE A 388 -9.47 -3.82 23.32
C ILE A 388 -10.11 -2.48 23.69
N MET A 389 -11.42 -2.33 23.52
CA MET A 389 -12.17 -1.13 23.89
C MET A 389 -12.16 -0.86 25.40
N LEU A 390 -12.00 -1.89 26.25
CA LEU A 390 -11.84 -1.68 27.69
C LEU A 390 -10.60 -0.84 28.01
N VAL A 391 -9.54 -0.92 27.21
CA VAL A 391 -8.29 -0.19 27.45
C VAL A 391 -8.48 1.33 27.42
N PRO A 392 -8.95 1.95 26.31
CA PRO A 392 -9.29 3.38 26.32
C PRO A 392 -10.49 3.69 27.22
N LEU A 393 -11.40 2.75 27.49
CA LEU A 393 -12.54 3.01 28.37
C LEU A 393 -12.10 3.27 29.82
N PHE A 394 -11.09 2.56 30.33
CA PHE A 394 -10.61 2.69 31.70
C PHE A 394 -9.38 3.59 31.87
N MET A 395 -8.87 4.18 30.79
CA MET A 395 -7.72 5.10 30.82
C MET A 395 -8.14 6.52 30.46
N THR A 396 -7.50 7.53 31.06
CA THR A 396 -7.63 8.94 30.69
C THR A 396 -6.36 9.44 30.02
N GLU A 397 -6.48 10.43 29.13
CA GLU A 397 -5.32 11.00 28.44
C GLU A 397 -4.49 11.82 29.42
N ARG A 398 -5.16 12.67 30.20
CA ARG A 398 -4.55 13.63 31.11
C ARG A 398 -5.12 13.54 32.53
N PRO A 399 -4.37 13.99 33.55
CA PRO A 399 -4.88 14.08 34.92
C PRO A 399 -6.08 15.02 35.02
N GLY A 400 -7.08 14.64 35.81
CA GLY A 400 -8.29 15.44 36.04
C GLY A 400 -9.40 15.27 34.99
N GLU A 401 -9.17 14.50 33.92
CA GLU A 401 -10.22 14.14 32.96
C GLU A 401 -11.21 13.12 33.56
N LYS A 402 -12.47 13.21 33.11
CA LYS A 402 -13.55 12.29 33.45
C LYS A 402 -13.41 10.99 32.67
N LEU A 403 -13.48 9.87 33.40
CA LEU A 403 -13.60 8.55 32.78
C LEU A 403 -14.95 8.38 32.07
N TYR A 404 -16.03 8.83 32.70
CA TYR A 404 -17.39 8.62 32.19
C TYR A 404 -18.14 9.96 32.05
N PRO A 405 -19.09 10.07 31.10
CA PRO A 405 -19.90 11.27 30.97
C PRO A 405 -20.68 11.64 32.25
N TRP A 406 -20.99 10.64 33.08
CA TRP A 406 -21.73 10.76 34.33
C TRP A 406 -20.84 10.77 35.59
N SER A 407 -19.51 10.75 35.46
CA SER A 407 -18.62 10.87 36.63
C SER A 407 -18.47 12.33 37.09
N GLU A 408 -18.41 12.55 38.40
CA GLU A 408 -18.15 13.88 38.97
C GLU A 408 -16.76 14.40 38.56
N SER A 409 -16.64 15.71 38.33
CA SER A 409 -15.37 16.36 38.01
C SER A 409 -14.46 16.34 39.24
N VAL A 410 -13.27 15.75 39.12
CA VAL A 410 -12.33 15.55 40.24
C VAL A 410 -11.48 16.79 40.56
N GLY A 411 -11.62 17.90 39.82
CA GLY A 411 -10.79 19.11 39.99
C GLY A 411 -11.57 20.41 40.22
N GLU A 412 -11.26 21.10 41.32
CA GLU A 412 -11.73 22.45 41.69
C GLU A 412 -11.01 23.61 40.96
N GLY A 413 -10.30 23.38 39.85
CA GLY A 413 -9.51 24.44 39.21
C GLY A 413 -9.30 24.28 37.70
N LYS A 414 -9.76 25.28 36.95
CA LYS A 414 -9.47 25.57 35.52
C LYS A 414 -10.17 24.73 34.45
N THR A 415 -11.49 24.66 34.46
CA THR A 415 -12.28 24.37 33.23
C THR A 415 -13.37 25.41 32.95
N GLU A 416 -13.31 26.59 33.57
CA GLU A 416 -14.14 27.74 33.16
C GLU A 416 -13.55 28.50 31.95
N ASN A 417 -12.27 28.28 31.61
CA ASN A 417 -11.65 28.86 30.42
C ASN A 417 -11.39 27.77 29.37
N ALA A 418 -11.91 28.00 28.16
CA ALA A 418 -11.64 27.29 26.89
C ALA A 418 -12.48 26.05 26.55
N ILE A 419 -13.81 26.16 26.56
CA ILE A 419 -14.56 25.71 25.38
C ILE A 419 -14.50 26.84 24.33
N GLU A 420 -13.29 27.24 23.92
CA GLU A 420 -13.18 27.94 22.64
C GLU A 420 -13.48 26.88 21.59
N LYS A 421 -14.73 26.86 21.12
CA LYS A 421 -15.10 26.10 19.93
C LYS A 421 -14.27 26.68 18.78
N LYS A 422 -13.08 26.12 18.56
CA LYS A 422 -12.19 26.53 17.48
C LYS A 422 -13.01 26.58 16.19
N ASN A 423 -13.05 27.75 15.58
CA ASN A 423 -13.78 27.90 14.33
C ASN A 423 -13.01 27.15 13.24
N PHE A 424 -13.69 26.58 12.26
CA PHE A 424 -13.00 25.95 11.12
C PHE A 424 -11.97 26.91 10.50
N LYS A 425 -12.29 28.21 10.46
CA LYS A 425 -11.35 29.24 9.98
C LYS A 425 -10.02 29.21 10.74
N GLU A 426 -10.05 29.15 12.05
CA GLU A 426 -8.85 29.12 12.91
C GLU A 426 -8.07 27.81 12.71
N ILE A 427 -8.78 26.68 12.59
CA ILE A 427 -8.15 25.38 12.30
C ILE A 427 -7.46 25.42 10.94
N PHE A 428 -8.12 25.96 9.91
CA PHE A 428 -7.52 26.14 8.59
C PHE A 428 -6.33 27.10 8.62
N GLU A 429 -6.34 28.15 9.45
CA GLU A 429 -5.20 29.03 9.67
C GLU A 429 -4.03 28.30 10.34
N ASN A 430 -4.31 27.50 11.38
CA ASN A 430 -3.32 26.67 12.07
C ASN A 430 -2.72 25.60 11.16
N ILE A 431 -3.54 24.96 10.32
CA ILE A 431 -3.08 24.02 9.28
C ILE A 431 -2.16 24.74 8.28
N LYS A 432 -2.55 25.93 7.79
CA LYS A 432 -1.70 26.72 6.90
C LYS A 432 -0.37 27.09 7.54
N ILE A 433 -0.37 27.43 8.83
CA ILE A 433 0.85 27.69 9.59
C ILE A 433 1.71 26.43 9.66
N ALA A 434 1.14 25.30 10.06
CA ALA A 434 1.86 24.03 10.18
C ALA A 434 2.55 23.63 8.86
N PHE A 435 1.84 23.73 7.73
CA PHE A 435 2.38 23.43 6.40
C PHE A 435 3.19 24.57 5.77
N SER A 436 3.34 25.71 6.45
CA SER A 436 4.22 26.80 5.99
C SER A 436 5.70 26.53 6.30
N PHE A 437 5.99 25.67 7.27
CA PHE A 437 7.36 25.30 7.65
C PHE A 437 8.03 24.46 6.57
N ARG A 438 9.34 24.69 6.38
CA ARG A 438 10.09 24.02 5.31
C ARG A 438 10.13 22.51 5.53
N SER A 439 10.37 22.08 6.77
CA SER A 439 10.39 20.67 7.16
C SER A 439 9.03 20.01 6.95
N ALA A 440 7.92 20.73 7.19
CA ALA A 440 6.59 20.19 6.96
C ALA A 440 6.32 19.95 5.46
N GLN A 441 6.75 20.86 4.58
CA GLN A 441 6.62 20.70 3.12
C GLN A 441 7.53 19.57 2.59
N LEU A 442 8.75 19.48 3.10
CA LEU A 442 9.65 18.38 2.78
C LEU A 442 9.12 17.04 3.30
N GLY A 443 8.40 17.03 4.42
CA GLY A 443 7.68 15.85 4.92
C GLY A 443 6.60 15.36 3.96
N ILE A 444 5.86 16.26 3.30
CA ILE A 444 4.91 15.90 2.23
C ILE A 444 5.65 15.25 1.07
N LEU A 445 6.73 15.88 0.60
CA LEU A 445 7.52 15.34 -0.51
C LEU A 445 8.09 13.96 -0.16
N LEU A 446 8.69 13.80 1.02
CA LEU A 446 9.22 12.53 1.52
C LEU A 446 8.13 11.45 1.59
N SER A 447 6.92 11.83 2.04
CA SER A 447 5.76 10.93 2.10
C SER A 447 5.29 10.51 0.70
N LEU A 448 5.39 11.37 -0.31
CA LEU A 448 5.01 11.05 -1.69
C LEU A 448 6.04 10.19 -2.44
N ILE A 449 7.29 10.14 -1.99
CA ILE A 449 8.34 9.37 -2.66
C ILE A 449 8.66 8.03 -2.00
N ILE A 450 8.37 7.88 -0.70
CA ILE A 450 8.82 6.72 0.08
C ILE A 450 8.41 5.39 -0.55
N SER A 451 7.20 5.28 -1.08
CA SER A 451 6.64 4.02 -1.60
C SER A 451 6.70 3.91 -3.12
N LEU A 452 7.45 4.76 -3.82
CA LEU A 452 7.54 4.67 -5.29
C LEU A 452 8.19 3.36 -5.75
N SER A 453 9.12 2.77 -4.98
CA SER A 453 9.71 1.45 -5.27
C SER A 453 8.71 0.29 -5.15
N TYR A 454 7.48 0.55 -4.67
CA TYR A 454 6.44 -0.50 -4.53
C TYR A 454 5.93 -1.01 -5.88
N PHE A 455 6.35 -0.40 -7.00
CA PHE A 455 6.17 -1.00 -8.33
C PHE A 455 6.78 -2.41 -8.43
N LEU A 456 7.78 -2.75 -7.58
CA LEU A 456 8.29 -4.11 -7.51
C LEU A 456 7.29 -5.11 -6.90
N ILE A 457 6.35 -4.66 -6.06
CA ILE A 457 5.44 -5.58 -5.35
C ILE A 457 4.60 -6.45 -6.32
N PRO A 458 4.01 -5.89 -7.41
CA PRO A 458 3.36 -6.71 -8.44
C PRO A 458 4.34 -7.40 -9.39
N VAL A 459 5.61 -6.98 -9.47
CA VAL A 459 6.67 -7.65 -10.26
C VAL A 459 7.15 -8.94 -9.59
N LEU A 460 7.27 -8.96 -8.27
CA LEU A 460 7.75 -10.14 -7.53
C LEU A 460 6.97 -11.44 -7.81
N PRO A 461 5.63 -11.48 -7.83
CA PRO A 461 4.93 -12.72 -8.17
C PRO A 461 5.20 -13.16 -9.62
N LEU A 462 5.35 -12.23 -10.57
CA LEU A 462 5.74 -12.58 -11.95
C LEU A 462 7.12 -13.22 -11.95
N LEU A 463 8.10 -12.59 -11.31
CA LEU A 463 9.44 -13.12 -11.22
C LEU A 463 9.49 -14.49 -10.52
N PHE A 464 8.91 -14.61 -9.32
CA PHE A 464 9.04 -15.83 -8.53
C PHE A 464 8.21 -16.99 -9.10
N VAL A 465 6.95 -16.75 -9.47
CA VAL A 465 6.03 -17.81 -9.88
C VAL A 465 6.19 -18.12 -11.36
N ARG A 466 6.12 -17.10 -12.23
CA ARG A 466 6.13 -17.29 -13.68
C ARG A 466 7.53 -17.61 -14.22
N GLU A 467 8.54 -16.84 -13.82
CA GLU A 467 9.91 -17.01 -14.37
C GLU A 467 10.72 -18.07 -13.62
N LEU A 468 10.68 -18.04 -12.29
CA LEU A 468 11.50 -18.94 -11.45
C LEU A 468 10.78 -20.23 -11.06
N GLY A 469 9.53 -20.42 -11.48
CA GLY A 469 8.77 -21.65 -11.28
C GLY A 469 8.41 -21.96 -9.82
N TRP A 470 8.37 -20.97 -8.94
CA TRP A 470 7.89 -21.19 -7.57
C TRP A 470 6.41 -21.52 -7.58
N THR A 471 5.99 -22.39 -6.67
CA THR A 471 4.56 -22.61 -6.42
C THR A 471 3.95 -21.36 -5.79
N GLU A 472 2.67 -21.08 -6.12
CA GLU A 472 1.92 -19.99 -5.49
C GLU A 472 1.86 -20.16 -3.97
N GLU A 473 1.73 -21.40 -3.49
CA GLU A 473 1.75 -21.72 -2.05
C GLU A 473 3.06 -21.26 -1.40
N GLN A 474 4.21 -21.60 -2.00
CA GLN A 474 5.52 -21.22 -1.49
C GLN A 474 5.71 -19.69 -1.48
N PHE A 475 5.31 -19.01 -2.56
CA PHE A 475 5.37 -17.55 -2.65
C PHE A 475 4.49 -16.88 -1.58
N ASN A 476 3.24 -17.34 -1.44
CA ASN A 476 2.28 -16.80 -0.49
C ASN A 476 2.69 -17.08 0.97
N ALA A 477 3.21 -18.28 1.28
CA ALA A 477 3.74 -18.62 2.59
C ALA A 477 4.95 -17.75 2.96
N THR A 478 5.80 -17.44 1.98
CA THR A 478 6.93 -16.52 2.15
C THR A 478 6.45 -15.10 2.42
N LYS A 479 5.64 -14.54 1.52
CA LYS A 479 5.18 -13.14 1.56
C LYS A 479 4.29 -12.87 2.79
N GLY A 480 3.34 -13.76 3.06
CA GLY A 480 2.37 -13.61 4.16
C GLY A 480 2.86 -14.12 5.52
N GLY A 481 3.92 -14.95 5.54
CA GLY A 481 4.49 -15.54 6.75
C GLY A 481 5.85 -14.95 7.10
N ILE A 482 6.91 -15.48 6.48
CA ILE A 482 8.30 -15.16 6.82
C ILE A 482 8.57 -13.65 6.68
N ILE A 483 8.20 -13.05 5.55
CA ILE A 483 8.44 -11.64 5.26
C ILE A 483 7.71 -10.73 6.24
N LEU A 484 6.51 -11.12 6.71
CA LEU A 484 5.77 -10.37 7.72
C LEU A 484 6.49 -10.39 9.08
N ILE A 485 6.97 -11.56 9.52
CA ILE A 485 7.77 -11.68 10.75
C ILE A 485 9.06 -10.87 10.64
N VAL A 486 9.75 -10.95 9.49
CA VAL A 486 10.97 -10.18 9.22
C VAL A 486 10.70 -8.68 9.24
N THR A 487 9.56 -8.23 8.71
CA THR A 487 9.11 -6.83 8.77
C THR A 487 8.94 -6.37 10.22
N MET A 488 8.29 -7.18 11.06
CA MET A 488 8.11 -6.88 12.49
C MET A 488 9.45 -6.74 13.21
N LEU A 489 10.38 -7.68 12.97
CA LEU A 489 11.73 -7.61 13.55
C LEU A 489 12.48 -6.37 13.05
N GLY A 490 12.32 -6.00 11.78
CA GLY A 490 12.88 -4.79 11.20
C GLY A 490 12.31 -3.51 11.83
N TYR A 491 11.00 -3.44 12.11
CA TYR A 491 10.41 -2.33 12.87
C TYR A 491 11.00 -2.22 14.26
N MET A 492 11.09 -3.32 15.00
CA MET A 492 11.64 -3.33 16.36
C MET A 492 13.12 -2.91 16.38
N ALA A 493 13.94 -3.46 15.48
CA ALA A 493 15.33 -3.09 15.33
C ALA A 493 15.48 -1.62 14.94
N GLY A 494 14.69 -1.16 13.96
CA GLY A 494 14.68 0.21 13.48
C GLY A 494 14.30 1.22 14.55
N GLY A 495 13.31 0.93 15.38
CA GLY A 495 12.91 1.79 16.48
C GLY A 495 13.97 1.85 17.60
N GLN A 496 14.58 0.72 17.93
CA GLN A 496 15.65 0.67 18.94
C GLN A 496 16.91 1.39 18.47
N LEU A 497 17.34 1.17 17.23
CA LEU A 497 18.48 1.85 16.63
C LEU A 497 18.18 3.34 16.41
N GLY A 498 16.95 3.69 16.05
CA GLY A 498 16.50 5.08 15.91
C GLY A 498 16.59 5.85 17.22
N LYS A 499 16.21 5.18 18.33
CA LYS A 499 16.41 5.72 19.67
C LYS A 499 17.90 5.92 19.99
N GLN A 500 18.75 4.93 19.69
CA GLN A 500 20.17 4.94 20.09
C GLN A 500 21.06 5.85 19.25
N PHE A 501 20.77 6.00 17.96
CA PHE A 501 21.66 6.68 17.00
C PHE A 501 21.01 7.90 16.33
N GLY A 502 19.73 8.17 16.62
CA GLY A 502 18.92 9.21 15.99
C GLY A 502 18.15 8.68 14.78
N GLY A 503 16.83 8.91 14.76
CA GLY A 503 15.97 8.33 13.72
C GLY A 503 16.36 8.75 12.30
N LYS A 504 16.86 9.99 12.12
CA LYS A 504 17.31 10.48 10.81
C LYS A 504 18.57 9.77 10.31
N ALA A 505 19.52 9.44 11.19
CA ALA A 505 20.68 8.62 10.80
C ALA A 505 20.23 7.24 10.33
N ILE A 506 19.31 6.61 11.06
CA ILE A 506 18.80 5.28 10.69
C ILE A 506 18.06 5.31 9.35
N ILE A 507 17.27 6.34 9.05
CA ILE A 507 16.66 6.52 7.72
C ILE A 507 17.75 6.49 6.64
N ILE A 508 18.79 7.31 6.79
CA ILE A 508 19.82 7.48 5.75
C ILE A 508 20.64 6.21 5.56
N TYR A 509 21.17 5.63 6.64
CA TYR A 509 22.00 4.44 6.56
C TYR A 509 21.22 3.20 6.14
N SER A 510 19.95 3.06 6.57
CA SER A 510 19.12 1.92 6.18
C SER A 510 18.61 2.07 4.75
N ALA A 511 18.25 3.27 4.29
CA ALA A 511 17.86 3.49 2.89
C ALA A 511 19.04 3.22 1.94
N PHE A 512 20.23 3.68 2.31
CA PHE A 512 21.47 3.37 1.60
C PHE A 512 21.71 1.85 1.53
N THR A 513 21.61 1.17 2.68
CA THR A 513 21.80 -0.28 2.75
C THR A 513 20.73 -1.04 1.97
N THR A 514 19.48 -0.59 2.00
CA THR A 514 18.40 -1.19 1.20
C THR A 514 18.71 -1.05 -0.28
N ALA A 515 19.07 0.14 -0.76
CA ALA A 515 19.45 0.36 -2.15
C ALA A 515 20.62 -0.53 -2.59
N LEU A 516 21.60 -0.77 -1.71
CA LEU A 516 22.69 -1.72 -1.99
C LEU A 516 22.20 -3.16 -2.09
N ILE A 517 21.31 -3.61 -1.18
CA ILE A 517 20.73 -4.96 -1.21
C ILE A 517 19.88 -5.14 -2.46
N THR A 518 19.02 -4.17 -2.80
CA THR A 518 18.16 -4.19 -3.98
C THR A 518 18.97 -4.19 -5.27
N ALA A 519 20.02 -3.37 -5.37
CA ALA A 519 20.93 -3.40 -6.52
C ALA A 519 21.72 -4.72 -6.60
N PHE A 520 22.15 -5.26 -5.45
CA PHE A 520 22.81 -6.56 -5.40
C PHE A 520 21.87 -7.69 -5.83
N TRP A 521 20.58 -7.61 -5.50
CA TRP A 521 19.57 -8.54 -5.97
C TRP A 521 19.49 -8.53 -7.50
N GLY A 522 19.35 -7.35 -8.11
CA GLY A 522 19.35 -7.18 -9.57
C GLY A 522 20.64 -7.66 -10.26
N MET A 523 21.80 -7.43 -9.65
CA MET A 523 23.10 -7.79 -10.24
C MET A 523 23.38 -9.31 -10.26
N ASN A 524 22.70 -10.07 -9.40
CA ASN A 524 22.96 -11.50 -9.22
C ASN A 524 21.84 -12.37 -9.82
N GLU A 525 21.38 -12.03 -11.01
CA GLU A 525 20.40 -12.81 -11.79
C GLU A 525 20.78 -14.30 -11.90
N ASN A 526 22.07 -14.58 -12.08
CA ASN A 526 22.62 -15.95 -12.14
C ASN A 526 22.32 -16.80 -10.88
N LEU A 527 22.00 -16.17 -9.75
CA LEU A 527 21.70 -16.85 -8.48
C LEU A 527 20.20 -16.99 -8.21
N TRP A 528 19.32 -16.45 -9.07
CA TRP A 528 17.88 -16.41 -8.82
C TRP A 528 17.22 -17.80 -8.82
N SER A 529 17.79 -18.75 -9.56
CA SER A 529 17.36 -20.16 -9.53
C SER A 529 17.54 -20.82 -8.16
N ASN A 530 18.39 -20.24 -7.29
CA ASN A 530 18.57 -20.72 -5.92
C ASN A 530 17.49 -20.12 -5.00
N GLY A 531 16.48 -20.93 -4.67
CA GLY A 531 15.40 -20.49 -3.79
C GLY A 531 15.85 -19.97 -2.42
N PHE A 532 16.93 -20.53 -1.85
CA PHE A 532 17.49 -20.03 -0.58
C PHE A 532 18.08 -18.63 -0.73
N PHE A 533 18.80 -18.36 -1.83
CA PHE A 533 19.30 -17.02 -2.13
C PHE A 533 18.15 -16.01 -2.20
N MET A 534 17.10 -16.33 -2.96
CA MET A 534 15.93 -15.46 -3.14
C MET A 534 15.20 -15.18 -1.81
N MET A 535 15.05 -16.20 -0.95
CA MET A 535 14.48 -16.03 0.39
C MET A 535 15.31 -15.08 1.26
N VAL A 536 16.63 -15.27 1.28
CA VAL A 536 17.55 -14.48 2.12
C VAL A 536 17.60 -13.04 1.64
N ILE A 537 17.77 -12.80 0.34
CA ILE A 537 17.88 -11.44 -0.19
C ILE A 537 16.58 -10.65 0.01
N TRP A 538 15.42 -11.28 -0.21
CA TRP A 538 14.12 -10.64 0.02
C TRP A 538 13.91 -10.32 1.51
N SER A 539 14.27 -11.25 2.39
CA SER A 539 14.20 -11.05 3.85
C SER A 539 15.11 -9.91 4.30
N LEU A 540 16.37 -9.87 3.84
CA LEU A 540 17.31 -8.80 4.17
C LEU A 540 16.81 -7.43 3.69
N GLN A 541 16.36 -7.34 2.43
CA GLN A 541 15.80 -6.12 1.87
C GLN A 541 14.61 -5.63 2.70
N THR A 542 13.67 -6.53 3.02
CA THR A 542 12.47 -6.18 3.78
C THR A 542 12.79 -5.75 5.20
N PHE A 543 13.72 -6.45 5.88
CA PHE A 543 14.15 -6.11 7.22
C PHE A 543 14.69 -4.68 7.30
N VAL A 544 15.59 -4.32 6.39
CA VAL A 544 16.24 -2.99 6.37
C VAL A 544 15.24 -1.92 5.93
N TRP A 545 14.37 -2.21 4.96
CA TRP A 545 13.34 -1.27 4.52
C TRP A 545 12.29 -0.98 5.62
N ALA A 546 11.96 -1.98 6.44
CA ALA A 546 11.11 -1.78 7.62
C ALA A 546 11.74 -0.78 8.61
N MET A 547 13.07 -0.81 8.78
CA MET A 547 13.79 0.17 9.60
C MET A 547 13.69 1.60 9.04
N VAL A 548 13.74 1.76 7.72
CA VAL A 548 13.53 3.05 7.04
C VAL A 548 12.12 3.56 7.35
N SER A 549 11.12 2.72 7.10
CA SER A 549 9.70 3.07 7.23
C SER A 549 9.35 3.58 8.63
N ILE A 550 9.76 2.84 9.67
CA ILE A 550 9.38 3.19 11.06
C ILE A 550 10.02 4.50 11.54
N ASN A 551 11.24 4.79 11.10
CA ASN A 551 11.91 6.02 11.44
C ASN A 551 11.35 7.21 10.66
N ILE A 552 10.84 7.02 9.43
CA ILE A 552 10.11 8.06 8.71
C ILE A 552 8.78 8.38 9.41
N TYR A 553 8.01 7.38 9.85
CA TYR A 553 6.78 7.64 10.63
C TYR A 553 7.10 8.46 11.88
N SER A 554 8.16 8.11 12.59
CA SER A 554 8.64 8.85 13.76
C SER A 554 9.08 10.28 13.42
N LEU A 555 9.77 10.47 12.30
CA LEU A 555 10.14 11.80 11.81
C LEU A 555 8.92 12.65 11.46
N MET A 556 7.89 12.07 10.85
CA MET A 556 6.63 12.78 10.54
C MET A 556 5.89 13.20 11.81
N MET A 557 5.88 12.38 12.86
CA MET A 557 5.35 12.77 14.16
C MET A 557 6.17 13.92 14.78
N ARG A 558 7.50 13.87 14.69
CA ARG A 558 8.39 14.91 15.26
C ARG A 558 8.14 16.30 14.67
N ILE A 559 7.93 16.39 13.36
CA ILE A 559 7.68 17.66 12.67
C ILE A 559 6.21 18.11 12.74
N THR A 560 5.34 17.28 13.33
CA THR A 560 3.91 17.57 13.48
C THR A 560 3.66 18.48 14.68
N TRP A 561 2.82 19.49 14.49
CA TRP A 561 2.34 20.34 15.56
C TRP A 561 1.10 19.73 16.23
N THR A 562 1.17 19.50 17.55
CA THR A 562 0.12 18.85 18.34
C THR A 562 -1.26 19.50 18.24
N GLU A 563 -1.35 20.83 18.08
CA GLU A 563 -2.63 21.54 17.97
C GLU A 563 -3.44 21.16 16.72
N VAL A 564 -2.77 20.71 15.65
CA VAL A 564 -3.38 20.20 14.42
C VAL A 564 -2.87 18.80 14.12
N GLY A 565 -2.49 18.05 15.17
CA GLY A 565 -1.83 16.75 15.04
C GLY A 565 -2.66 15.74 14.26
N GLY A 566 -3.98 15.74 14.49
CA GLY A 566 -4.92 14.90 13.77
C GLY A 566 -4.97 15.19 12.28
N THR A 567 -4.83 16.44 11.87
CA THR A 567 -4.81 16.83 10.45
C THR A 567 -3.44 16.64 9.80
N GLN A 568 -2.38 17.15 10.43
CA GLN A 568 -1.06 17.21 9.81
C GLN A 568 -0.43 15.82 9.69
N PHE A 569 -0.44 15.01 10.76
CA PHE A 569 0.15 13.68 10.72
C PHE A 569 -0.63 12.74 9.79
N THR A 570 -1.96 12.77 9.87
CA THR A 570 -2.82 12.01 8.96
C THR A 570 -2.59 12.42 7.50
N GLY A 571 -2.33 13.70 7.25
CA GLY A 571 -1.94 14.20 5.93
C GLY A 571 -0.69 13.50 5.41
N TYR A 572 0.37 13.38 6.21
CA TYR A 572 1.57 12.61 5.83
C TYR A 572 1.25 11.15 5.52
N MET A 573 0.52 10.47 6.42
CA MET A 573 0.14 9.07 6.21
C MET A 573 -0.70 8.85 4.95
N ALA A 574 -1.62 9.77 4.65
CA ALA A 574 -2.41 9.71 3.42
C ALA A 574 -1.54 9.88 2.16
N MET A 575 -0.54 10.78 2.21
CA MET A 575 0.42 10.94 1.10
C MET A 575 1.30 9.71 0.90
N MET A 576 1.66 9.00 1.97
CA MET A 576 2.38 7.72 1.88
C MET A 576 1.54 6.64 1.20
N ASN A 577 0.25 6.55 1.55
CA ASN A 577 -0.66 5.64 0.86
C ASN A 577 -0.82 6.01 -0.63
N LEU A 578 -0.91 7.31 -0.95
CA LEU A 578 -0.95 7.78 -2.33
C LEU A 578 0.34 7.43 -3.08
N SER A 579 1.51 7.55 -2.43
CA SER A 579 2.80 7.13 -2.97
C SER A 579 2.81 5.66 -3.37
N ALA A 580 2.24 4.78 -2.53
CA ALA A 580 2.14 3.36 -2.83
C ALA A 580 1.25 3.07 -4.05
N ILE A 581 0.10 3.77 -4.16
CA ILE A 581 -0.78 3.65 -5.33
C ILE A 581 -0.04 4.07 -6.61
N ILE A 582 0.66 5.21 -6.59
CA ILE A 582 1.48 5.67 -7.72
C ILE A 582 2.54 4.62 -8.04
N GLY A 583 3.24 4.09 -7.03
CA GLY A 583 4.21 3.01 -7.18
C GLY A 583 3.63 1.80 -7.94
N TYR A 584 2.48 1.27 -7.52
CA TYR A 584 1.84 0.15 -8.22
C TYR A 584 1.50 0.46 -9.69
N GLN A 585 1.08 1.69 -9.98
CA GLN A 585 0.76 2.09 -11.35
C GLN A 585 1.99 2.27 -12.24
N LEU A 586 3.19 2.39 -11.66
CA LEU A 586 4.44 2.38 -12.43
C LEU A 586 4.83 0.97 -12.89
N THR A 587 4.22 -0.10 -12.38
CA THR A 587 4.62 -1.48 -12.71
C THR A 587 4.46 -1.79 -14.21
N ALA A 588 3.25 -1.63 -14.77
CA ALA A 588 2.99 -1.96 -16.17
C ALA A 588 3.90 -1.22 -17.17
N PRO A 589 4.04 0.13 -17.13
CA PRO A 589 4.92 0.82 -18.06
C PRO A 589 6.39 0.45 -17.87
N LEU A 590 6.85 0.22 -16.63
CA LEU A 590 8.26 -0.16 -16.40
C LEU A 590 8.54 -1.59 -16.88
N VAL A 591 7.66 -2.55 -16.61
CA VAL A 591 7.79 -3.94 -17.08
C VAL A 591 7.73 -4.02 -18.60
N ALA A 592 6.95 -3.17 -19.27
CA ALA A 592 6.92 -3.14 -20.74
C ALA A 592 8.24 -2.64 -21.37
N MET A 593 9.05 -1.89 -20.61
CA MET A 593 10.28 -1.25 -21.12
C MET A 593 11.57 -1.91 -20.65
N PHE A 594 11.56 -2.58 -19.49
CA PHE A 594 12.77 -3.00 -18.78
C PHE A 594 12.66 -4.43 -18.27
N ASP A 595 13.77 -5.16 -18.36
CA ASP A 595 13.95 -6.48 -17.76
C ASP A 595 13.96 -6.41 -16.23
N TYR A 596 13.76 -7.57 -15.58
CA TYR A 596 13.69 -7.66 -14.12
C TYR A 596 14.94 -7.10 -13.42
N SER A 597 16.14 -7.34 -13.94
CA SER A 597 17.38 -6.86 -13.33
C SER A 597 17.45 -5.33 -13.36
N THR A 598 17.07 -4.71 -14.48
CA THR A 598 16.94 -3.25 -14.58
C THR A 598 15.86 -2.69 -13.65
N LEU A 599 14.73 -3.38 -13.49
CA LEU A 599 13.68 -2.99 -12.53
C LEU A 599 14.22 -2.92 -11.10
N PHE A 600 15.05 -3.87 -10.66
CA PHE A 600 15.70 -3.77 -9.34
C PHE A 600 16.65 -2.57 -9.22
N TYR A 601 17.37 -2.20 -10.27
CA TYR A 601 18.22 -1.00 -10.25
C TYR A 601 17.41 0.29 -10.17
N ILE A 602 16.28 0.37 -10.88
CA ILE A 602 15.36 1.51 -10.81
C ILE A 602 14.77 1.62 -9.39
N ALA A 603 14.39 0.49 -8.78
CA ALA A 603 13.92 0.48 -7.40
C ALA A 603 14.98 0.98 -6.41
N ALA A 604 16.22 0.49 -6.53
CA ALA A 604 17.33 0.94 -5.69
C ALA A 604 17.61 2.45 -5.82
N LEU A 605 17.48 2.99 -7.04
CA LEU A 605 17.58 4.43 -7.30
C LEU A 605 16.48 5.19 -6.55
N LEU A 606 15.22 4.74 -6.66
CA LEU A 606 14.08 5.37 -5.98
C LEU A 606 14.21 5.31 -4.44
N GLU A 607 14.67 4.18 -3.89
CA GLU A 607 14.97 4.02 -2.46
C GLU A 607 16.03 5.03 -2.00
N THR A 608 17.00 5.38 -2.85
CA THR A 608 18.02 6.39 -2.54
C THR A 608 17.44 7.80 -2.47
N VAL A 609 16.36 8.11 -3.20
CA VAL A 609 15.73 9.45 -3.18
C VAL A 609 15.19 9.79 -1.80
N VAL A 610 14.83 8.78 -1.00
CA VAL A 610 14.44 8.95 0.42
C VAL A 610 15.52 9.67 1.22
N ILE A 611 16.81 9.40 0.95
CA ILE A 611 17.95 10.07 1.61
C ILE A 611 17.94 11.57 1.31
N LEU A 612 17.68 11.94 0.05
CA LEU A 612 17.61 13.34 -0.38
C LEU A 612 16.43 14.07 0.25
N GLY A 613 15.29 13.40 0.41
CA GLY A 613 14.13 13.96 1.11
C GLY A 613 14.41 14.16 2.60
N ALA A 614 14.96 13.14 3.26
CA ALA A 614 15.22 13.16 4.69
C ALA A 614 16.30 14.18 5.09
N MET A 615 17.37 14.32 4.30
CA MET A 615 18.54 15.14 4.70
C MET A 615 18.20 16.60 4.99
N PHE A 616 17.20 17.19 4.32
CA PHE A 616 16.85 18.61 4.48
C PHE A 616 15.77 18.88 5.54
N ILE A 617 15.21 17.85 6.15
CA ILE A 617 14.20 17.99 7.21
C ILE A 617 14.93 18.28 8.53
N ASP A 618 14.58 19.39 9.18
CA ASP A 618 14.98 19.71 10.55
C ASP A 618 13.85 19.22 11.48
N PRO A 619 14.07 18.13 12.26
CA PRO A 619 13.04 17.56 13.13
C PRO A 619 12.53 18.54 14.20
N GLU A 620 13.28 19.59 14.52
CA GLU A 620 12.99 20.53 15.60
C GLU A 620 12.46 21.89 15.09
N GLU A 621 12.35 22.10 13.78
CA GLU A 621 11.90 23.37 13.18
C GLU A 621 10.53 23.78 13.71
N THR A 622 9.54 22.89 13.65
CA THR A 622 8.17 23.17 14.08
C THR A 622 8.13 23.59 15.54
N ARG A 623 8.80 22.85 16.44
CA ARG A 623 8.83 23.16 17.87
C ARG A 623 9.50 24.52 18.12
N ARG A 624 10.65 24.76 17.50
CA ARG A 624 11.43 26.00 17.66
C ARG A 624 10.70 27.22 17.13
N GLU A 625 10.07 27.13 15.96
CA GLU A 625 9.35 28.26 15.37
C GLU A 625 8.01 28.54 16.07
N MET A 626 7.33 27.51 16.59
CA MET A 626 6.10 27.71 17.38
C MET A 626 6.40 28.31 18.75
N ALA A 627 7.51 27.94 19.40
CA ALA A 627 7.95 28.57 20.65
C ALA A 627 8.17 30.09 20.52
N LYS A 628 8.55 30.59 19.33
CA LYS A 628 8.67 32.03 19.05
C LYS A 628 7.33 32.73 18.85
N ARG A 629 6.26 31.99 18.53
CA ARG A 629 4.94 32.55 18.15
C ARG A 629 3.96 32.59 19.31
N LEU A 630 4.13 31.74 20.32
CA LEU A 630 3.27 31.72 21.50
C LEU A 630 3.84 32.68 22.56
N PRO A 631 3.07 33.68 23.05
CA PRO A 631 3.49 34.45 24.21
C PRO A 631 3.54 33.53 25.45
N GLU A 632 4.52 33.78 26.35
CA GLU A 632 4.69 33.08 27.64
C GLU A 632 3.44 33.10 28.52
#